data_AF-A0AAV0W5A7-F1
#
_entry.id   AF-A0AAV0W5A7-F1
#
_cell.length_a   1.000
_cell.length_b   1.000
_cell.length_c   1.000
_cell.angle_alpha   90.00
_cell.angle_beta   90.00
_cell.angle_gamma   90.00
#
_symmetry.space_group_name_H-M   'P 1'
#
loop_
_entity.id
_entity.type
_entity.pdbx_description
1 polymer ?
#
loop_
_entity_poly.entity_id
_entity_poly.type
_entity_poly.pdbx_seq_one_letter_code
_entity_poly.pdbx_strand_id
1 'polypeptide(L)'
;MLCMLLHIRSPAGYNFLQSNQLLPLPCIRTIRRYLAVISGTCGFDKCFFELFKKHLSLKKDHQKHGLLIFDEISLRESVSVNSKTLSYTGLIDFGEEDEELKDLPKATNINSKATHGLVFMFQPLADSYTQPIAVFASKGPVNGLTLSKLIVKAVLLLERSGSWICI
;
A
#
# COMPACT_ATOMS: atom_id res chain seq x y z
N MET A 1 16.23 -7.96 9.71
CA MET A 1 14.78 -8.12 9.45
C MET A 1 13.98 -8.43 10.72
N LEU A 2 14.35 -9.46 11.49
CA LEU A 2 13.57 -9.97 12.63
C LEU A 2 13.26 -8.91 13.71
N CYS A 3 14.23 -8.06 14.06
CA CYS A 3 14.02 -6.98 15.03
C CYS A 3 12.97 -5.96 14.58
N MET A 4 12.85 -5.70 13.27
CA MET A 4 11.81 -4.82 12.72
C MET A 4 10.43 -5.45 12.84
N LEU A 5 10.30 -6.74 12.52
CA LEU A 5 9.04 -7.49 12.66
C LEU A 5 8.57 -7.54 14.12
N LEU A 6 9.50 -7.78 15.05
CA LEU A 6 9.22 -7.75 16.48
C LEU A 6 8.73 -6.36 16.93
N HIS A 7 9.38 -5.29 16.46
CA HIS A 7 8.98 -3.93 16.77
C HIS A 7 7.61 -3.56 16.16
N ILE A 8 7.30 -3.99 14.93
CA ILE A 8 6.00 -3.78 14.28
C ILE A 8 4.89 -4.49 15.06
N ARG A 9 5.14 -5.73 15.51
CA ARG A 9 4.14 -6.54 16.23
C ARG A 9 3.92 -6.09 17.68
N SER A 10 4.98 -5.71 18.39
CA SER A 10 4.87 -5.18 19.75
C SER A 10 6.02 -4.21 20.07
N PRO A 11 5.81 -2.90 19.90
CA PRO A 11 6.80 -1.90 20.29
C PRO A 11 7.12 -1.93 21.80
N ALA A 12 6.10 -2.18 22.64
CA ALA A 12 6.27 -2.28 24.08
C ALA A 12 7.11 -3.51 24.47
N GLY A 13 6.83 -4.67 23.88
CA GLY A 13 7.62 -5.88 24.09
C GLY A 13 9.06 -5.72 23.61
N TYR A 14 9.25 -5.08 22.46
CA TYR A 14 10.58 -4.73 21.95
C TYR A 14 11.36 -3.86 22.95
N ASN A 15 10.73 -2.81 23.46
CA ASN A 15 11.34 -1.90 24.43
C ASN A 15 11.68 -2.61 25.74
N PHE A 16 10.80 -3.48 26.22
CA PHE A 16 11.02 -4.28 27.43
C PHE A 16 12.23 -5.21 27.30
N LEU A 17 12.33 -5.92 26.17
CA LEU A 17 13.46 -6.83 25.90
C LEU A 17 14.78 -6.05 25.80
N GLN A 18 14.74 -4.87 25.19
CA GLN A 18 15.92 -3.99 25.08
C GLN A 18 16.32 -3.37 26.42
N SER A 19 15.36 -2.84 27.20
CA SER A 19 15.64 -2.16 28.47
C SER A 19 16.17 -3.12 29.52
N ASN A 20 15.65 -4.35 29.54
CA ASN A 20 16.11 -5.40 30.44
C ASN A 20 17.32 -6.18 29.92
N GLN A 21 17.89 -5.76 28.78
CA GLN A 21 19.07 -6.37 28.15
C GLN A 21 18.95 -7.88 27.93
N LEU A 22 17.72 -8.38 27.73
CA LEU A 22 17.45 -9.80 27.55
C LEU A 22 17.93 -10.30 26.18
N LEU A 23 17.97 -9.41 25.19
CA LEU A 23 18.46 -9.69 23.84
C LEU A 23 19.26 -8.49 23.30
N PRO A 24 20.30 -8.72 22.47
CA PRO A 24 21.06 -7.65 21.83
C PRO A 24 20.24 -7.02 20.69
N LEU A 25 19.35 -6.09 21.03
CA LEU A 25 18.44 -5.42 20.10
C LEU A 25 18.95 -4.03 19.68
N PRO A 26 18.87 -3.65 18.39
CA PRO A 26 19.26 -2.32 17.93
C PRO A 26 18.35 -1.22 18.53
N CYS A 27 18.86 0.00 18.64
CA CYS A 27 18.05 1.11 19.14
C CYS A 27 16.85 1.41 18.21
N ILE A 28 15.74 1.89 18.79
CA ILE A 28 14.50 2.22 18.05
C ILE A 28 14.78 3.20 16.90
N ARG A 29 15.71 4.14 17.10
CA ARG A 29 16.12 5.10 16.06
C ARG A 29 16.64 4.40 14.80
N THR A 30 17.42 3.33 14.99
CA THR A 30 17.96 2.53 13.88
C THR A 30 16.84 1.80 13.16
N ILE A 31 15.87 1.21 13.87
CA ILE A 31 14.70 0.58 13.24
C ILE A 31 13.89 1.59 12.42
N ARG A 32 13.56 2.75 13.00
CA ARG A 32 12.83 3.81 12.29
C ARG A 32 13.57 4.30 11.05
N ARG A 33 14.91 4.38 11.12
CA ARG A 33 15.73 4.74 9.96
C ARG A 33 15.60 3.71 8.85
N TYR A 34 15.64 2.41 9.17
CA TYR A 34 15.45 1.36 8.16
C TYR A 34 14.03 1.35 7.58
N LEU A 35 13.00 1.50 8.42
CA LEU A 35 11.61 1.58 7.94
C LEU A 35 11.39 2.80 7.04
N ALA A 36 12.05 3.93 7.33
CA ALA A 36 11.94 5.12 6.51
C ALA A 36 12.58 5.00 5.11
N VAL A 37 13.39 3.97 4.86
CA VAL A 37 13.92 3.67 3.51
C VAL A 37 12.83 3.07 2.62
N ILE A 38 11.83 2.41 3.23
CA ILE A 38 10.70 1.84 2.52
C ILE A 38 9.72 2.98 2.21
N SER A 39 9.74 3.47 0.97
CA SER A 39 8.77 4.46 0.49
C SER A 39 7.47 3.77 0.10
N GLY A 40 6.38 4.08 0.82
CA GLY A 40 5.03 3.73 0.39
C GLY A 40 4.35 4.96 -0.20
N THR A 41 4.12 4.95 -1.52
CA THR A 41 3.35 5.99 -2.22
C THR A 41 1.92 5.52 -2.46
N CYS A 42 0.99 6.46 -2.63
CA CYS A 42 -0.34 6.09 -3.13
C CYS A 42 -0.25 5.70 -4.61
N GLY A 43 -1.24 4.93 -5.06
CA GLY A 43 -1.31 4.39 -6.42
C GLY A 43 -0.82 2.96 -6.55
N PHE A 44 -0.48 2.61 -7.79
CA PHE A 44 0.07 1.31 -8.15
C PHE A 44 1.60 1.39 -8.19
N ASP A 45 2.27 0.70 -7.27
CA ASP A 45 3.73 0.67 -7.23
C ASP A 45 4.32 -0.35 -8.23
N LYS A 46 5.06 0.16 -9.22
CA LYS A 46 5.73 -0.64 -10.25
C LYS A 46 6.75 -1.61 -9.64
N CYS A 47 7.53 -1.16 -8.64
CA CYS A 47 8.54 -2.00 -7.99
C CYS A 47 7.88 -3.16 -7.24
N PHE A 48 6.72 -2.90 -6.61
CA PHE A 48 5.91 -3.93 -5.99
C PHE A 48 5.42 -4.97 -7.00
N PHE A 49 4.87 -4.57 -8.15
CA PHE A 49 4.39 -5.53 -9.16
C PHE A 49 5.51 -6.38 -9.76
N GLU A 50 6.71 -5.83 -9.93
CA GLU A 50 7.89 -6.62 -10.35
C GLU A 50 8.28 -7.68 -9.31
N LEU A 51 8.24 -7.33 -8.03
CA LEU A 51 8.48 -8.27 -6.94
C LEU A 51 7.36 -9.31 -6.86
N PHE A 52 6.12 -8.88 -7.03
CA PHE A 52 4.94 -9.74 -7.01
C PHE A 52 4.97 -10.76 -8.16
N LYS A 53 5.41 -10.36 -9.35
CA LYS A 53 5.63 -11.27 -10.48
C LYS A 53 6.64 -12.37 -10.16
N LYS A 54 7.75 -12.02 -9.48
CA LYS A 54 8.73 -13.02 -9.00
C LYS A 54 8.10 -13.96 -7.98
N HIS A 55 7.28 -13.44 -7.05
CA HIS A 55 6.56 -14.26 -6.08
C HIS A 55 5.62 -15.26 -6.76
N LEU A 56 4.82 -14.81 -7.74
CA LEU A 56 3.89 -15.65 -8.48
C LEU A 56 4.58 -16.68 -9.37
N SER A 57 5.77 -16.39 -9.92
CA SER A 57 6.53 -17.37 -10.70
C SER A 57 6.96 -18.61 -9.90
N LEU A 58 7.03 -18.50 -8.57
CA LEU A 58 7.34 -19.62 -7.68
C LEU A 58 6.10 -20.46 -7.31
N LYS A 59 4.90 -20.00 -7.68
CA LYS A 59 3.62 -20.62 -7.32
C LYS A 59 3.10 -21.51 -8.45
N LYS A 60 2.29 -22.49 -8.08
CA LYS A 60 1.57 -23.36 -9.05
C LYS A 60 0.40 -22.60 -9.66
N ASP A 61 -0.05 -23.02 -10.84
CA ASP A 61 -1.07 -22.29 -11.60
C ASP A 61 -2.38 -22.09 -10.84
N HIS A 62 -2.87 -23.13 -10.14
CA HIS A 62 -4.09 -23.01 -9.31
C HIS A 62 -3.98 -21.95 -8.20
N GLN A 63 -2.77 -21.68 -7.69
CA GLN A 63 -2.54 -20.67 -6.64
C GLN A 63 -2.45 -19.24 -7.19
N LYS A 64 -2.33 -19.09 -8.52
CA LYS A 64 -2.33 -17.80 -9.20
C LYS A 64 -3.75 -17.27 -9.46
N HIS A 65 -4.76 -18.13 -9.29
CA HIS A 65 -6.17 -17.70 -9.37
C HIS A 65 -6.58 -17.04 -8.06
N GLY A 66 -7.20 -15.86 -8.17
CA GLY A 66 -7.63 -15.09 -7.01
C GLY A 66 -8.76 -14.12 -7.31
N LEU A 67 -9.21 -13.47 -6.25
CA LEU A 67 -10.22 -12.44 -6.22
C LEU A 67 -9.54 -11.07 -6.04
N LEU A 68 -10.08 -10.07 -6.72
CA LEU A 68 -9.75 -8.67 -6.46
C LEU A 68 -10.76 -8.11 -5.46
N ILE A 69 -10.30 -7.76 -4.27
CA ILE A 69 -11.11 -7.16 -3.21
C ILE A 69 -10.77 -5.68 -3.14
N PHE A 70 -11.78 -4.82 -3.03
CA PHE A 70 -11.57 -3.40 -2.80
C PHE A 70 -12.63 -2.85 -1.86
N ASP A 71 -12.23 -1.89 -1.03
CA ASP A 71 -13.14 -1.21 -0.11
C ASP A 71 -12.60 0.18 0.24
N GLU A 72 -13.50 1.05 0.72
CA GLU A 72 -13.18 2.41 1.17
C GLU A 72 -13.21 2.51 2.70
N ILE A 73 -12.21 3.19 3.25
CA ILE A 73 -12.09 3.44 4.69
C ILE A 73 -12.20 4.94 4.94
N SER A 74 -13.06 5.36 5.87
CA SER A 74 -13.12 6.76 6.29
C SER A 74 -11.87 7.15 7.11
N LEU A 75 -11.21 8.22 6.70
CA LEU A 75 -9.99 8.76 7.30
C LEU A 75 -10.28 10.06 8.06
N ARG A 76 -9.50 10.31 9.12
CA ARG A 76 -9.50 11.61 9.80
C ARG A 76 -8.69 12.61 8.99
N GLU A 77 -9.31 13.74 8.66
CA GLU A 77 -8.63 14.84 7.98
C GLU A 77 -7.44 15.35 8.80
N SER A 78 -6.25 15.24 8.24
CA SER A 78 -5.04 15.83 8.78
C SER A 78 -4.05 16.06 7.65
N VAL A 79 -3.26 17.14 7.74
CA VAL A 79 -2.17 17.40 6.79
C VAL A 79 -0.87 17.37 7.58
N SER A 80 0.08 16.57 7.13
CA SER A 80 1.39 16.49 7.76
C SER A 80 2.49 16.69 6.71
N VAL A 81 3.51 17.48 7.08
CA VAL A 81 4.65 17.78 6.20
C VAL A 81 5.75 16.76 6.47
N ASN A 82 6.15 16.03 5.44
CA ASN A 82 7.33 15.19 5.52
C ASN A 82 8.57 16.01 5.16
N SER A 83 9.30 16.48 6.17
CA SER A 83 10.49 17.32 5.98
C SER A 83 11.63 16.63 5.21
N LYS A 84 11.62 15.30 5.08
CA LYS A 84 12.66 14.56 4.35
C LYS A 84 12.43 14.55 2.84
N THR A 85 11.18 14.38 2.42
CA THR A 85 10.78 14.34 1.00
C THR A 85 10.23 15.69 0.51
N LEU A 86 10.07 16.66 1.42
CA LEU A 86 9.40 17.94 1.19
C LEU A 86 7.99 17.76 0.61
N SER A 87 7.33 16.65 0.94
CA SER A 87 5.99 16.32 0.46
C SER A 87 4.94 16.52 1.55
N TYR A 88 3.72 16.87 1.12
CA TYR A 88 2.55 16.93 1.97
C TYR A 88 1.86 15.56 1.97
N THR A 89 1.50 15.08 3.14
CA THR A 89 0.73 13.84 3.34
C THR A 89 -0.65 14.20 3.89
N GLY A 90 -1.66 13.40 3.54
CA GLY A 90 -3.07 13.63 3.95
C GLY A 90 -3.89 14.50 2.98
N LEU A 91 -3.38 14.73 1.78
CA LEU A 91 -4.12 15.33 0.67
C LEU A 91 -4.66 14.25 -0.27
N ILE A 92 -5.55 14.63 -1.19
CA ILE A 92 -6.01 13.74 -2.27
C ILE A 92 -4.81 13.28 -3.09
N ASP A 93 -4.64 11.98 -3.20
CA ASP A 93 -3.53 11.35 -3.90
C ASP A 93 -4.00 10.06 -4.55
N PHE A 94 -4.08 10.10 -5.89
CA PHE A 94 -4.40 8.92 -6.68
C PHE A 94 -3.15 8.26 -7.33
N GLY A 95 -1.95 8.63 -6.89
CA GLY A 95 -0.68 8.14 -7.41
C GLY A 95 -0.14 8.94 -8.58
N GLU A 96 0.90 8.39 -9.22
CA GLU A 96 1.60 9.03 -10.34
C GLU A 96 0.70 9.19 -11.57
N GLU A 97 1.02 10.20 -12.39
CA GLU A 97 0.38 10.43 -13.69
C GLU A 97 0.72 9.28 -14.63
N ASP A 98 -0.20 8.32 -14.75
CA ASP A 98 -0.20 7.43 -15.89
C ASP A 98 -0.98 8.12 -17.03
N GLU A 99 -0.42 8.12 -18.23
CA GLU A 99 -1.02 8.81 -19.39
C GLU A 99 -2.45 8.36 -19.71
N GLU A 100 -2.84 7.17 -19.24
CA GLU A 100 -4.16 6.55 -19.39
C GLU A 100 -5.21 7.08 -18.38
N LEU A 101 -4.77 7.80 -17.33
CA LEU A 101 -5.59 8.28 -16.20
C LEU A 101 -5.49 9.81 -15.99
N LYS A 102 -5.38 10.56 -17.08
CA LYS A 102 -5.21 12.03 -17.09
C LYS A 102 -6.30 12.83 -16.35
N ASP A 103 -7.46 12.24 -16.09
CA ASP A 103 -8.60 12.92 -15.44
C ASP A 103 -8.71 12.68 -13.93
N LEU A 104 -7.72 12.04 -13.29
CA LEU A 104 -7.80 11.75 -11.86
C LEU A 104 -7.69 13.05 -11.03
N PRO A 105 -8.59 13.26 -10.06
CA PRO A 105 -8.55 14.46 -9.23
C PRO A 105 -7.29 14.47 -8.38
N LYS A 106 -6.45 15.50 -8.58
CA LYS A 106 -5.26 15.75 -7.76
C LYS A 106 -5.51 16.86 -6.76
N ALA A 107 -4.75 16.83 -5.67
CA ALA A 107 -4.72 17.91 -4.73
C ALA A 107 -4.12 19.18 -5.36
N THR A 108 -4.96 20.11 -5.77
CA THR A 108 -4.55 21.44 -6.25
C THR A 108 -4.31 22.44 -5.11
N ASN A 109 -4.89 22.18 -3.93
CA ASN A 109 -4.85 23.11 -2.79
C ASN A 109 -4.75 22.35 -1.45
N ILE A 110 -4.24 23.00 -0.40
CA ILE A 110 -4.17 22.44 0.96
C ILE A 110 -5.56 22.07 1.53
N ASN A 111 -6.64 22.69 1.01
CA ASN A 111 -8.03 22.40 1.38
C ASN A 111 -8.58 21.10 0.74
N SER A 112 -7.81 20.45 -0.13
CA SER A 112 -8.14 19.13 -0.69
C SER A 112 -7.60 18.01 0.21
N LYS A 113 -8.00 18.03 1.48
CA LYS A 113 -7.68 16.97 2.44
C LYS A 113 -8.39 15.67 2.03
N ALA A 114 -7.69 14.56 2.17
CA ALA A 114 -8.28 13.26 1.99
C ALA A 114 -9.18 12.91 3.19
N THR A 115 -10.37 12.41 2.91
CA THR A 115 -11.33 11.93 3.90
C THR A 115 -11.60 10.44 3.78
N HIS A 116 -11.22 9.83 2.66
CA HIS A 116 -11.41 8.40 2.40
C HIS A 116 -10.13 7.80 1.83
N GLY A 117 -9.89 6.53 2.15
CA GLY A 117 -8.81 5.73 1.61
C GLY A 117 -9.40 4.52 0.88
N LEU A 118 -9.25 4.46 -0.44
CA LEU A 118 -9.65 3.31 -1.25
C LEU A 118 -8.47 2.34 -1.31
N VAL A 119 -8.68 1.09 -0.91
CA VAL A 119 -7.65 0.05 -0.88
C VAL A 119 -8.04 -1.10 -1.78
N PHE A 120 -7.09 -1.54 -2.62
CA PHE A 120 -7.23 -2.76 -3.42
C PHE A 120 -6.33 -3.86 -2.83
N MET A 121 -6.87 -5.07 -2.75
CA MET A 121 -6.20 -6.26 -2.26
C MET A 121 -6.42 -7.43 -3.22
N PHE A 122 -5.38 -8.24 -3.39
CA PHE A 122 -5.45 -9.53 -4.06
C PHE A 122 -5.58 -10.65 -3.04
N GLN A 123 -6.59 -11.50 -3.21
CA GLN A 123 -6.83 -12.71 -2.42
C GLN A 123 -6.79 -13.95 -3.32
N PRO A 124 -5.71 -14.74 -3.33
CA PRO A 124 -5.71 -16.06 -3.98
C PRO A 124 -6.80 -16.97 -3.41
N LEU A 125 -7.35 -17.83 -4.28
CA LEU A 125 -8.38 -18.81 -3.92
C LEU A 125 -7.78 -20.08 -3.30
N ALA A 126 -6.62 -20.51 -3.81
CA ALA A 126 -5.94 -21.73 -3.37
C ALA A 126 -4.72 -21.45 -2.47
N ASP A 127 -4.70 -20.28 -1.82
CA ASP A 127 -3.69 -19.88 -0.84
C ASP A 127 -4.33 -18.98 0.22
N SER A 128 -3.68 -18.81 1.37
CA SER A 128 -4.29 -18.18 2.56
C SER A 128 -3.79 -16.77 2.85
N TYR A 129 -2.99 -16.16 1.95
CA TYR A 129 -2.49 -14.81 2.14
C TYR A 129 -3.42 -13.77 1.52
N THR A 130 -3.44 -12.55 2.07
CA THR A 130 -3.98 -11.34 1.45
C THR A 130 -2.82 -10.43 1.10
N GLN A 131 -2.87 -9.75 -0.04
CA GLN A 131 -1.83 -8.78 -0.40
C GLN A 131 -2.45 -7.46 -0.88
N PRO A 132 -2.22 -6.33 -0.18
CA PRO A 132 -2.58 -5.03 -0.73
C PRO A 132 -1.74 -4.73 -1.97
N ILE A 133 -2.39 -4.25 -3.02
CA ILE A 133 -1.77 -3.97 -4.33
C ILE A 133 -1.76 -2.48 -4.66
N ALA A 134 -2.70 -1.72 -4.12
CA ALA A 134 -2.79 -0.28 -4.33
C ALA A 134 -3.59 0.40 -3.23
N VAL A 135 -3.26 1.64 -2.95
CA VAL A 135 -3.95 2.51 -1.99
C VAL A 135 -4.13 3.89 -2.62
N PHE A 136 -5.32 4.46 -2.54
CA PHE A 136 -5.64 5.78 -3.06
C PHE A 136 -6.28 6.62 -1.95
N ALA A 137 -5.96 7.91 -1.92
CA ALA A 137 -6.52 8.86 -0.98
C ALA A 137 -7.48 9.81 -1.71
N SER A 138 -8.75 9.82 -1.33
CA SER A 138 -9.80 10.60 -1.97
C SER A 138 -10.50 11.55 -1.00
N LYS A 139 -11.17 12.56 -1.55
CA LYS A 139 -12.07 13.44 -0.80
C LYS A 139 -13.50 13.03 -1.10
N GLY A 140 -14.08 12.27 -0.17
CA GLY A 140 -15.36 11.60 -0.31
C GLY A 140 -15.24 10.27 -1.06
N PRO A 141 -16.39 9.60 -1.28
CA PRO A 141 -16.46 8.36 -2.05
C PRO A 141 -15.92 8.56 -3.47
N VAL A 142 -15.21 7.56 -3.98
CA VAL A 142 -14.64 7.63 -5.33
C VAL A 142 -15.76 7.51 -6.37
N ASN A 143 -15.76 8.42 -7.36
CA ASN A 143 -16.72 8.41 -8.45
C ASN A 143 -16.74 7.05 -9.16
N GLY A 144 -17.92 6.52 -9.50
CA GLY A 144 -18.05 5.20 -10.12
C GLY A 144 -17.26 5.04 -11.43
N LEU A 145 -17.17 6.10 -12.25
CA LEU A 145 -16.34 6.12 -13.47
C LEU A 145 -14.84 6.05 -13.17
N THR A 146 -14.40 6.69 -12.08
CA THR A 146 -13.00 6.63 -11.64
C THR A 146 -12.69 5.26 -11.06
N LEU A 147 -13.59 4.75 -10.22
CA LEU A 147 -13.47 3.43 -9.61
C LEU A 147 -13.38 2.32 -10.67
N SER A 148 -14.23 2.37 -11.71
CA SER A 148 -14.17 1.39 -12.80
C SER A 148 -12.85 1.44 -13.56
N LYS A 149 -12.34 2.64 -13.87
CA LYS A 149 -11.00 2.80 -14.47
C LYS A 149 -9.90 2.19 -13.58
N LEU A 150 -9.96 2.40 -12.26
CA LEU A 150 -9.00 1.84 -11.31
C LEU A 150 -9.09 0.32 -11.22
N ILE A 151 -10.30 -0.24 -11.21
CA ILE A 151 -10.53 -1.70 -11.19
C ILE A 151 -9.95 -2.33 -12.46
N VAL A 152 -10.28 -1.81 -13.65
CA VAL A 152 -9.77 -2.36 -14.92
C VAL A 152 -8.23 -2.31 -14.94
N LYS A 153 -7.64 -1.22 -14.46
CA LYS A 153 -6.20 -1.11 -14.36
C LYS A 153 -5.58 -2.09 -13.37
N ALA A 154 -6.20 -2.29 -12.20
CA ALA A 154 -5.76 -3.28 -11.22
C ALA A 154 -5.76 -4.70 -11.83
N VAL A 155 -6.81 -5.04 -12.57
CA VAL A 155 -6.92 -6.32 -13.30
C VAL A 155 -5.77 -6.48 -14.29
N LEU A 156 -5.54 -5.48 -15.14
CA LEU A 156 -4.47 -5.52 -16.14
C LEU A 156 -3.07 -5.68 -15.51
N LEU A 157 -2.79 -5.00 -14.40
CA LEU A 157 -1.50 -5.10 -13.71
C LEU A 157 -1.30 -6.46 -13.05
N LEU A 158 -2.35 -7.03 -12.47
CA LEU A 158 -2.32 -8.36 -11.89
C LEU A 158 -2.12 -9.45 -12.95
N GLU A 159 -2.82 -9.36 -14.09
CA GLU A 159 -2.64 -10.27 -15.22
C GLU A 159 -1.23 -10.20 -15.80
N ARG A 160 -0.69 -9.00 -16.00
CA ARG A 160 0.71 -8.80 -16.43
C ARG A 160 1.74 -9.37 -15.45
N SER A 161 1.37 -9.46 -14.18
CA SER A 161 2.20 -10.05 -13.12
C SER A 161 2.09 -11.58 -13.06
N GLY A 162 1.17 -12.19 -13.82
CA GLY A 162 0.96 -13.63 -13.89
C GLY A 162 -0.13 -14.16 -12.95
N SER A 163 -1.00 -13.28 -12.45
CA SER A 163 -2.18 -13.65 -11.65
C SER A 163 -3.42 -13.70 -12.53
N TRP A 164 -4.33 -14.63 -12.26
CA TRP A 164 -5.61 -14.73 -12.96
C TRP A 164 -6.73 -14.32 -12.02
N ILE A 165 -7.55 -13.36 -12.43
CA ILE A 165 -8.67 -12.89 -11.62
C ILE A 165 -9.93 -13.62 -12.06
N CYS A 166 -10.58 -14.27 -11.11
CA CYS A 166 -11.91 -14.83 -11.31
C CYS A 166 -12.92 -13.74 -10.89
N ILE A 167 -13.60 -13.14 -11.87
CA ILE A 167 -14.70 -12.18 -11.68
C ILE A 167 -16.00 -12.94 -11.56
#